data_AF-C4N555-F1
#
_entry.id   AF-C4N555-F1
#
_cell.length_a   1.000
_cell.length_b   1.000
_cell.length_c   1.000
_cell.angle_alpha   90.00
_cell.angle_beta   90.00
_cell.angle_gamma   90.00
#
_symmetry.space_group_name_H-M   'P 1'
#
loop_
_entity.id
_entity.type
_entity.pdbx_description
1 polymer ?
#
loop_
_entity_poly.entity_id
_entity_poly.type
_entity_poly.pdbx_seq_one_letter_code
_entity_poly.pdbx_strand_id
1 'polypeptide(L)'
;LGNVRGKDWRIQTNVYGNGSTARGREERYLVPFDPTEAAHRYSILWTPDYIIFYVDDVAIREVVRSDSMGGDFPSKPMSVYATIWDGSSWATSYGKIKINYKYAPYVSEFSDLVLRGCRVDPIQQVDTAERCAETVEELMSADFALLTPMKRAAMRRFRERYMIYSFCYDQHRYGNFTFPDCDYVSPEHTRFGEWGNNRFPPKEVRRSRRRVRKPSPISVQSSE
;
A
#
# COMPACT_ATOMS: atom_id res chain seq x y z
N LEU A 1 7.86 -5.18 -1.59
CA LEU A 1 9.11 -5.19 -0.79
C LEU A 1 9.67 -6.60 -0.81
N GLY A 2 10.96 -6.76 -1.13
CA GLY A 2 11.59 -8.08 -1.20
C GLY A 2 11.51 -8.86 0.11
N ASN A 3 11.73 -10.17 0.01
CA ASN A 3 11.75 -11.07 1.16
C ASN A 3 12.73 -12.23 0.98
N VAL A 4 12.93 -13.00 2.05
CA VAL A 4 13.68 -14.27 1.99
C VAL A 4 12.78 -15.39 1.49
N ARG A 5 13.38 -16.44 0.92
CA ARG A 5 12.66 -17.61 0.42
C ARG A 5 11.69 -18.18 1.47
N GLY A 6 10.47 -18.51 1.04
CA GLY A 6 9.44 -19.09 1.90
C GLY A 6 8.77 -18.09 2.86
N LYS A 7 8.90 -16.79 2.61
CA LYS A 7 8.17 -15.74 3.33
C LYS A 7 7.29 -14.96 2.38
N ASP A 8 6.11 -14.60 2.87
CA ASP A 8 5.06 -13.93 2.10
C ASP A 8 5.53 -12.61 1.49
N TRP A 9 5.05 -12.34 0.29
CA TRP A 9 5.25 -11.05 -0.37
C TRP A 9 4.40 -9.96 0.27
N ARG A 10 4.88 -8.73 0.15
CA ARG A 10 4.19 -7.56 0.68
C ARG A 10 4.28 -6.38 -0.27
N ILE A 11 3.19 -5.66 -0.35
CA ILE A 11 3.09 -4.38 -1.05
C ILE A 11 3.07 -3.26 0.00
N GLN A 12 3.63 -2.10 -0.36
CA GLN A 12 3.58 -0.89 0.45
C GLN A 12 3.04 0.24 -0.41
N THR A 13 1.97 0.89 0.04
CA THR A 13 1.48 2.14 -0.54
C THR A 13 1.94 3.31 0.32
N ASN A 14 2.15 4.47 -0.29
CA ASN A 14 2.52 5.69 0.41
C ASN A 14 2.00 6.90 -0.38
N VAL A 15 1.78 8.02 0.31
CA VAL A 15 1.30 9.26 -0.28
C VAL A 15 2.11 10.42 0.27
N TYR A 16 2.65 11.22 -0.65
CA TYR A 16 3.28 12.50 -0.37
C TYR A 16 2.68 13.53 -1.31
N GLY A 17 2.41 14.73 -0.81
CA GLY A 17 1.82 15.83 -1.57
C GLY A 17 2.65 17.08 -1.45
N ASN A 18 2.64 17.93 -2.49
CA ASN A 18 3.03 19.35 -2.49
C ASN A 18 4.26 19.75 -1.63
N GLY A 19 5.29 18.92 -1.56
CA GLY A 19 6.52 19.17 -0.78
C GLY A 19 6.49 18.65 0.67
N SER A 20 5.35 18.14 1.15
CA SER A 20 5.26 17.40 2.40
C SER A 20 5.89 16.01 2.23
N THR A 21 7.17 15.90 2.62
CA THR A 21 7.94 14.63 2.60
C THR A 21 8.40 14.18 3.99
N ALA A 22 8.18 15.02 5.01
CA ALA A 22 8.66 14.77 6.37
C ALA A 22 7.91 13.64 7.10
N ARG A 23 6.67 13.34 6.71
CA ARG A 23 5.81 12.32 7.35
C ARG A 23 5.35 11.31 6.31
N GLY A 24 5.67 10.04 6.53
CA GLY A 24 5.24 8.95 5.65
C GLY A 24 3.82 8.48 5.97
N ARG A 25 3.07 8.17 4.93
CA ARG A 25 1.70 7.64 5.02
C ARG A 25 1.68 6.18 4.59
N GLU A 26 2.62 5.39 5.09
CA GLU A 26 2.80 4.02 4.65
C GLU A 26 1.65 3.13 5.13
N GLU A 27 1.09 2.35 4.22
CA GLU A 27 0.33 1.15 4.57
C GLU A 27 0.99 -0.06 3.92
N ARG A 28 1.01 -1.19 4.61
CA ARG A 28 1.61 -2.44 4.11
C ARG A 28 0.59 -3.56 4.16
N TYR A 29 0.60 -4.36 3.11
CA TYR A 29 -0.31 -5.47 2.93
C TYR A 29 0.46 -6.72 2.55
N LEU A 30 0.04 -7.87 3.10
CA LEU A 30 0.29 -9.16 2.45
C LEU A 30 -0.58 -9.28 1.21
N VAL A 31 -0.21 -10.18 0.30
CA VAL A 31 -1.02 -10.51 -0.87
C VAL A 31 -1.49 -11.97 -0.78
N PRO A 32 -2.73 -12.29 -1.18
CA PRO A 32 -3.28 -13.65 -1.11
C PRO A 32 -2.83 -14.59 -2.22
N PHE A 33 -1.79 -14.21 -2.97
CA PHE A 33 -1.27 -14.91 -4.14
C PHE A 33 0.26 -14.76 -4.15
N ASP A 34 0.96 -15.60 -4.93
CA ASP A 34 2.39 -15.41 -5.18
C ASP A 34 2.58 -14.49 -6.40
N PRO A 35 3.01 -13.22 -6.21
CA PRO A 35 3.22 -12.27 -7.30
C PRO A 35 4.40 -12.63 -8.21
N THR A 36 5.10 -13.75 -7.97
CA THR A 36 6.18 -14.26 -8.83
C THR A 36 5.75 -15.39 -9.76
N GLU A 37 4.56 -15.96 -9.56
CA GLU A 37 4.06 -17.07 -10.37
C GLU A 37 3.17 -16.59 -11.54
N ALA A 38 2.51 -15.44 -11.39
CA ALA A 38 1.64 -14.86 -12.41
C ALA A 38 1.68 -13.33 -12.40
N ALA A 39 1.36 -12.73 -13.54
CA ALA A 39 1.17 -11.29 -13.64
C ALA A 39 -0.13 -10.88 -12.94
N HIS A 40 -0.06 -9.80 -12.15
CA HIS A 40 -1.20 -9.17 -11.48
C HIS A 40 -1.29 -7.70 -11.86
N ARG A 41 -2.50 -7.14 -11.86
CA ARG A 41 -2.69 -5.73 -12.22
C ARG A 41 -2.57 -4.84 -11.00
N TYR A 42 -1.63 -3.92 -11.02
CA TYR A 42 -1.49 -2.90 -9.97
C TYR A 42 -1.86 -1.54 -10.56
N SER A 43 -2.89 -0.89 -10.00
CA SER A 43 -3.40 0.38 -10.53
C SER A 43 -3.46 1.45 -9.44
N ILE A 44 -3.21 2.70 -9.85
CA ILE A 44 -3.41 3.88 -9.02
C ILE A 44 -4.38 4.77 -9.78
N LEU A 45 -5.56 5.01 -9.20
CA LEU A 45 -6.44 6.09 -9.63
C LEU A 45 -6.12 7.32 -8.78
N TRP A 46 -5.84 8.45 -9.43
CA TRP A 46 -5.61 9.73 -8.77
C TRP A 46 -6.48 10.79 -9.42
N THR A 47 -7.32 11.43 -8.61
CA THR A 47 -8.21 12.52 -8.99
C THR A 47 -7.95 13.73 -8.08
N PRO A 48 -8.54 14.90 -8.37
CA PRO A 48 -8.47 16.06 -7.47
C PRO A 48 -9.05 15.80 -6.06
N ASP A 49 -9.87 14.75 -5.90
CA ASP A 49 -10.64 14.49 -4.68
C ASP A 49 -10.20 13.23 -3.93
N TYR A 50 -9.59 12.26 -4.61
CA TYR A 50 -9.18 11.02 -3.97
C TYR A 50 -8.08 10.28 -4.72
N ILE A 51 -7.42 9.37 -4.00
CA ILE A 51 -6.48 8.39 -4.55
C ILE A 51 -6.97 7.00 -4.16
N ILE A 52 -7.03 6.08 -5.11
CA ILE A 52 -7.36 4.68 -4.84
C ILE A 52 -6.26 3.78 -5.39
N PHE A 53 -5.78 2.88 -4.53
CA PHE A 53 -4.83 1.84 -4.89
C PHE A 53 -5.57 0.53 -5.11
N TYR A 54 -5.26 -0.14 -6.21
CA TYR A 54 -5.87 -1.40 -6.60
C TYR A 54 -4.83 -2.51 -6.73
N VAL A 55 -5.26 -3.71 -6.35
CA VAL A 55 -4.64 -4.97 -6.73
C VAL A 55 -5.70 -5.77 -7.47
N ASP A 56 -5.42 -6.11 -8.71
CA ASP A 56 -6.36 -6.62 -9.70
C ASP A 56 -7.58 -5.68 -9.85
N ASP A 57 -8.76 -6.11 -9.43
CA ASP A 57 -10.00 -5.31 -9.40
C ASP A 57 -10.40 -4.87 -7.99
N VAL A 58 -9.60 -5.18 -6.97
CA VAL A 58 -9.92 -4.92 -5.56
C VAL A 58 -9.20 -3.66 -5.10
N ALA A 59 -9.98 -2.65 -4.69
CA ALA A 59 -9.45 -1.49 -3.98
C ALA A 59 -8.87 -1.97 -2.63
N ILE A 60 -7.63 -1.59 -2.34
CA ILE A 60 -6.95 -1.94 -1.08
C ILE A 60 -6.83 -0.74 -0.14
N ARG A 61 -6.86 0.48 -0.69
CA ARG A 61 -6.73 1.74 0.04
C ARG A 61 -7.40 2.87 -0.75
N GLU A 62 -8.21 3.68 -0.06
CA GLU A 62 -8.79 4.93 -0.52
C GLU A 62 -8.20 6.06 0.36
N VAL A 63 -7.70 7.12 -0.27
CA VAL A 63 -7.26 8.36 0.40
C VAL A 63 -8.14 9.47 -0.11
N VAL A 64 -9.09 9.91 0.72
CA VAL A 64 -10.01 11.00 0.38
C VAL A 64 -9.36 12.32 0.76
N ARG A 65 -9.32 13.27 -0.17
CA ARG A 65 -8.84 14.62 0.08
C ARG A 65 -9.77 15.31 1.06
N SER A 66 -9.18 15.99 2.04
CA SER A 66 -9.86 16.96 2.87
C SER A 66 -9.06 18.26 2.91
N ASP A 67 -9.72 19.39 3.19
CA ASP A 67 -9.04 20.68 3.33
C ASP A 67 -7.95 20.65 4.42
N SER A 68 -8.20 19.89 5.49
CA SER A 68 -7.27 19.67 6.59
C SER A 68 -5.99 18.92 6.22
N MET A 69 -5.96 18.21 5.07
CA MET A 69 -4.70 17.66 4.55
C MET A 69 -3.76 18.76 4.06
N GLY A 70 -4.28 19.92 3.64
CA GLY A 70 -3.47 21.01 3.08
C GLY A 70 -2.51 20.49 2.00
N GLY A 71 -1.21 20.73 2.19
CA GLY A 71 -0.16 20.28 1.26
C GLY A 71 0.08 18.77 1.23
N ASP A 72 -0.54 17.97 2.10
CA ASP A 72 -0.32 16.53 2.15
C ASP A 72 -0.97 15.74 0.99
N PHE A 73 -2.01 16.29 0.36
CA PHE A 73 -2.62 15.70 -0.82
C PHE A 73 -1.90 16.19 -2.10
N PRO A 74 -1.46 15.31 -3.01
CA PRO A 74 -0.77 15.72 -4.22
C PRO A 74 -1.72 16.42 -5.20
N SER A 75 -1.34 17.63 -5.63
CA SER A 75 -2.13 18.44 -6.57
C SER A 75 -1.30 19.05 -7.70
N LYS A 76 -0.09 18.54 -7.93
CA LYS A 76 0.81 18.98 -9.01
C LYS A 76 0.95 17.87 -10.04
N PRO A 77 1.16 18.19 -11.33
CA PRO A 77 1.44 17.18 -12.35
C PRO A 77 2.55 16.23 -11.93
N MET A 78 2.38 14.93 -12.21
CA MET A 78 3.31 13.88 -11.83
C MET A 78 3.77 13.07 -13.04
N SER A 79 4.94 12.44 -12.91
CA SER A 79 5.43 11.44 -13.86
C SER A 79 5.35 10.05 -13.23
N VAL A 80 5.10 9.04 -14.05
CA VAL A 80 5.10 7.64 -13.62
C VAL A 80 6.51 7.07 -13.71
N TYR A 81 6.93 6.36 -12.68
CA TYR A 81 8.21 5.67 -12.62
C TYR A 81 8.00 4.21 -12.21
N ALA A 82 8.78 3.32 -12.83
CA ALA A 82 8.93 1.93 -12.40
C ALA A 82 10.42 1.64 -12.26
N THR A 83 10.86 1.22 -11.08
CA THR A 83 12.27 0.97 -10.79
C THR A 83 12.45 -0.27 -9.93
N ILE A 84 13.56 -0.97 -10.15
CA ILE A 84 14.10 -1.99 -9.26
C ILE A 84 15.40 -1.46 -8.67
N TRP A 85 15.53 -1.50 -7.34
CA TRP A 85 16.68 -0.91 -6.66
C TRP A 85 16.95 -1.57 -5.30
N ASP A 86 18.17 -1.37 -4.78
CA ASP A 86 18.60 -1.92 -3.50
C ASP A 86 18.08 -1.11 -2.30
N GLY A 87 16.97 -1.58 -1.71
CA GLY A 87 16.39 -1.03 -0.49
C GLY A 87 16.94 -1.61 0.83
N SER A 88 18.15 -2.18 0.85
CA SER A 88 18.69 -2.94 2.00
C SER A 88 18.69 -2.22 3.34
N SER A 89 18.67 -0.89 3.37
CA SER A 89 18.61 -0.11 4.62
C SER A 89 17.25 -0.21 5.34
N TRP A 90 16.17 -0.64 4.66
CA TRP A 90 14.83 -0.64 5.24
C TRP A 90 13.88 -1.74 4.74
N ALA A 91 14.02 -2.22 3.50
CA ALA A 91 12.97 -2.95 2.78
C ALA A 91 12.59 -4.30 3.42
N THR A 92 13.57 -5.08 3.87
CA THR A 92 13.35 -6.43 4.43
C THR A 92 13.63 -6.44 5.92
N SER A 93 12.58 -6.68 6.72
CA SER A 93 12.68 -6.74 8.19
C SER A 93 13.32 -5.49 8.81
N TYR A 94 12.97 -4.29 8.31
CA TYR A 94 13.56 -3.00 8.72
C TYR A 94 15.06 -2.90 8.44
N GLY A 95 15.52 -3.49 7.34
CA GLY A 95 16.93 -3.49 6.93
C GLY A 95 17.82 -4.49 7.69
N LYS A 96 17.23 -5.35 8.53
CA LYS A 96 17.97 -6.44 9.19
C LYS A 96 18.47 -7.48 8.20
N ILE A 97 17.71 -7.71 7.13
CA ILE A 97 18.08 -8.65 6.07
C ILE A 97 18.43 -7.82 4.85
N LYS A 98 19.71 -7.89 4.46
CA LYS A 98 20.23 -7.19 3.28
C LYS A 98 20.11 -8.07 2.05
N ILE A 99 20.15 -7.43 0.89
CA ILE A 99 20.23 -8.13 -0.39
C ILE A 99 21.49 -9.01 -0.45
N ASN A 100 21.42 -10.13 -1.16
CA ASN A 100 22.56 -11.00 -1.39
C ASN A 100 22.78 -11.17 -2.89
N TYR A 101 23.68 -10.35 -3.44
CA TYR A 101 23.98 -10.29 -4.87
C TYR A 101 24.46 -11.62 -5.49
N LYS A 102 24.75 -12.66 -4.71
CA LYS A 102 24.96 -14.03 -5.25
C LYS A 102 23.71 -14.62 -5.90
N TYR A 103 22.53 -14.12 -5.57
CA TYR A 103 21.26 -14.51 -6.20
C TYR A 103 20.89 -13.64 -7.41
N ALA A 104 21.77 -12.73 -7.84
CA ALA A 104 21.53 -11.92 -9.03
C ALA A 104 21.49 -12.81 -10.30
N PRO A 105 20.75 -12.38 -11.35
CA PRO A 105 19.99 -11.14 -11.45
C PRO A 105 18.68 -11.14 -10.65
N TYR A 106 18.31 -9.97 -10.12
CA TYR A 106 16.97 -9.72 -9.59
C TYR A 106 16.14 -9.10 -10.71
N VAL A 107 15.05 -9.77 -11.09
CA VAL A 107 14.24 -9.40 -12.26
C VAL A 107 12.85 -8.98 -11.81
N SER A 108 12.32 -7.94 -12.47
CA SER A 108 10.93 -7.50 -12.36
C SER A 108 10.41 -7.30 -13.77
N GLU A 109 9.30 -7.96 -14.10
CA GLU A 109 8.66 -7.87 -15.41
C GLU A 109 7.43 -6.98 -15.33
N PHE A 110 7.25 -6.13 -16.33
CA PHE A 110 6.11 -5.24 -16.46
C PHE A 110 5.56 -5.35 -17.88
N SER A 111 4.25 -5.53 -18.00
CA SER A 111 3.53 -5.56 -19.28
C SER A 111 2.30 -4.67 -19.19
N ASP A 112 1.64 -4.45 -20.33
CA ASP A 112 0.30 -3.86 -20.41
C ASP A 112 0.17 -2.51 -19.69
N LEU A 113 1.16 -1.64 -19.87
CA LEU A 113 1.14 -0.29 -19.30
C LEU A 113 -0.05 0.51 -19.84
N VAL A 114 -1.00 0.81 -18.95
CA VAL A 114 -2.15 1.67 -19.25
C VAL A 114 -1.94 3.03 -18.57
N LEU A 115 -1.91 4.09 -19.38
CA LEU A 115 -1.89 5.49 -18.91
C LEU A 115 -3.16 6.18 -19.38
N ARG A 116 -4.12 6.39 -18.46
CA ARG A 116 -5.33 7.16 -18.68
C ARG A 116 -5.32 8.40 -17.79
N GLY A 117 -5.36 9.57 -18.41
CA GLY A 117 -5.39 10.85 -17.70
C GLY A 117 -4.93 12.00 -18.57
N CYS A 118 -5.00 13.20 -17.99
CA CYS A 118 -4.64 14.41 -18.70
C CYS A 118 -3.10 14.55 -18.77
N ARG A 119 -2.56 14.61 -19.98
CA ARG A 119 -1.14 14.86 -20.20
C ARG A 119 -0.87 16.35 -20.16
N VAL A 120 0.05 16.75 -19.28
CA VAL A 120 0.55 18.12 -19.18
C VAL A 120 1.94 18.17 -19.79
N ASP A 121 2.16 19.11 -20.71
CA ASP A 121 3.51 19.41 -21.20
C ASP A 121 4.24 20.27 -20.15
N PRO A 122 5.37 19.81 -19.59
CA PRO A 122 6.11 20.57 -18.57
C PRO A 122 6.63 21.93 -19.07
N ILE A 123 6.66 22.16 -20.39
CA ILE A 123 7.14 23.39 -21.03
C ILE A 123 5.98 24.40 -21.24
N GLN A 124 4.74 23.93 -21.40
CA GLN A 124 3.58 24.79 -21.65
C GLN A 124 2.88 25.15 -20.34
N GLN A 125 3.14 26.36 -19.82
CA GLN A 125 2.45 26.95 -18.66
C GLN A 125 1.03 27.46 -18.98
N VAL A 126 0.36 26.92 -19.99
CA VAL A 126 -1.03 27.29 -20.30
C VAL A 126 -1.93 26.65 -19.24
N ASP A 127 -3.06 27.29 -18.90
CA ASP A 127 -3.95 26.90 -17.82
C ASP A 127 -4.40 25.42 -17.92
N THR A 128 -3.63 24.56 -17.25
CA THR A 128 -3.78 23.10 -17.31
C THR A 128 -5.11 22.64 -16.70
N ALA A 129 -5.73 23.46 -15.86
CA ALA A 129 -6.98 23.13 -15.20
C ALA A 129 -8.14 23.00 -16.21
N GLU A 130 -8.30 23.98 -17.11
CA GLU A 130 -9.36 23.95 -18.13
C GLU A 130 -9.16 22.81 -19.12
N ARG A 131 -7.92 22.59 -19.57
CA ARG A 131 -7.60 21.54 -20.56
C ARG A 131 -7.83 20.13 -20.03
N CYS A 132 -7.70 19.93 -18.72
CA CYS A 132 -7.84 18.63 -18.10
C CYS A 132 -9.25 18.35 -17.57
N ALA A 133 -10.16 19.34 -17.57
CA ALA A 133 -11.47 19.22 -16.94
C ALA A 133 -12.29 18.05 -17.50
N GLU A 134 -12.42 17.95 -18.83
CA GLU A 134 -13.18 16.87 -19.49
C GLU A 134 -12.57 15.48 -19.20
N THR A 135 -11.25 15.36 -19.24
CA THR A 135 -10.58 14.08 -18.92
C THR A 135 -10.76 13.69 -17.46
N VAL A 136 -10.78 14.66 -16.54
CA VAL A 136 -11.03 14.41 -15.12
C VAL A 136 -12.48 13.94 -14.92
N GLU A 137 -13.44 14.57 -15.60
CA GLU A 137 -14.85 14.16 -15.56
C GLU A 137 -15.06 12.74 -16.12
N GLU A 138 -14.43 12.40 -17.24
CA GLU A 138 -14.44 11.04 -17.80
C GLU A 138 -13.83 10.02 -16.82
N LEU A 139 -12.69 10.35 -16.20
CA LEU A 139 -12.05 9.47 -15.22
C LEU A 139 -12.92 9.25 -13.99
N MET A 140 -13.54 10.30 -13.47
CA MET A 140 -14.38 10.24 -12.26
C MET A 140 -15.72 9.54 -12.50
N SER A 141 -16.22 9.52 -13.74
CA SER A 141 -17.44 8.81 -14.13
C SER A 141 -17.22 7.33 -14.47
N ALA A 142 -15.97 6.89 -14.60
CA ALA A 142 -15.67 5.49 -14.90
C ALA A 142 -15.98 4.55 -13.73
N ASP A 143 -16.31 3.28 -14.04
CA ASP A 143 -16.67 2.28 -13.01
C ASP A 143 -15.57 2.09 -11.95
N PHE A 144 -14.29 2.09 -12.35
CA PHE A 144 -13.17 1.97 -11.42
C PHE A 144 -12.98 3.19 -10.49
N ALA A 145 -13.64 4.32 -10.77
CA ALA A 145 -13.63 5.49 -9.92
C ALA A 145 -14.77 5.48 -8.88
N LEU A 146 -15.83 4.71 -9.13
CA LEU A 146 -17.00 4.61 -8.27
C LEU A 146 -16.81 3.52 -7.22
N LEU A 147 -16.45 3.90 -5.99
CA LEU A 147 -16.41 2.99 -4.84
C LEU A 147 -17.81 2.74 -4.27
N THR A 148 -18.57 1.87 -4.93
CA THR A 148 -19.88 1.40 -4.46
C THR A 148 -19.77 0.78 -3.05
N PRO A 149 -20.88 0.65 -2.30
CA PRO A 149 -20.88 -0.02 -1.00
C PRO A 149 -20.28 -1.43 -1.04
N MET A 150 -20.50 -2.16 -2.14
CA MET A 150 -19.91 -3.48 -2.37
C MET A 150 -18.38 -3.41 -2.54
N LYS A 151 -17.87 -2.48 -3.36
CA LYS A 151 -16.43 -2.28 -3.54
C LYS A 151 -15.75 -1.84 -2.23
N ARG A 152 -16.37 -0.96 -1.45
CA ARG A 152 -15.89 -0.58 -0.11
C ARG A 152 -15.91 -1.75 0.87
N ALA A 153 -16.93 -2.59 0.85
CA ALA A 153 -16.98 -3.79 1.68
C ALA A 153 -15.89 -4.80 1.30
N ALA A 154 -15.61 -4.96 0.00
CA ALA A 154 -14.50 -5.78 -0.48
C ALA A 154 -13.14 -5.23 -0.02
N MET A 155 -12.93 -3.91 -0.13
CA MET A 155 -11.75 -3.23 0.40
C MET A 155 -11.58 -3.47 1.91
N ARG A 156 -12.63 -3.28 2.71
CA ARG A 156 -12.58 -3.53 4.16
C ARG A 156 -12.21 -4.99 4.47
N ARG A 157 -12.79 -5.96 3.76
CA ARG A 157 -12.44 -7.39 3.91
C ARG A 157 -10.99 -7.67 3.54
N PHE A 158 -10.47 -7.04 2.49
CA PHE A 158 -9.07 -7.16 2.10
C PHE A 158 -8.16 -6.58 3.20
N ARG A 159 -8.43 -5.35 3.63
CA ARG A 159 -7.69 -4.66 4.69
C ARG A 159 -7.69 -5.47 5.98
N GLU A 160 -8.86 -5.94 6.41
CA GLU A 160 -8.99 -6.77 7.61
C GLU A 160 -8.10 -8.01 7.52
N ARG A 161 -8.07 -8.72 6.39
CA ARG A 161 -7.28 -9.95 6.29
C ARG A 161 -5.78 -9.71 6.14
N TYR A 162 -5.40 -8.72 5.32
CA TYR A 162 -4.06 -8.64 4.76
C TYR A 162 -3.28 -7.39 5.17
N MET A 163 -3.89 -6.37 5.77
CA MET A 163 -3.16 -5.19 6.24
C MET A 163 -2.33 -5.54 7.47
N ILE A 164 -1.04 -5.26 7.39
CA ILE A 164 -0.05 -5.59 8.44
C ILE A 164 0.57 -4.36 9.10
N TYR A 165 0.40 -3.18 8.49
CA TYR A 165 0.85 -1.90 9.01
C TYR A 165 0.01 -0.79 8.39
N SER A 166 -0.41 0.19 9.20
CA SER A 166 -0.92 1.47 8.74
C SER A 166 -0.37 2.58 9.62
N PHE A 167 0.09 3.65 9.00
CA PHE A 167 0.58 4.85 9.67
C PHE A 167 -0.48 5.48 10.60
N CYS A 168 -1.77 5.30 10.31
CA CYS A 168 -2.90 5.80 11.10
C CYS A 168 -2.91 5.28 12.54
N TYR A 169 -2.33 4.10 12.78
CA TYR A 169 -2.31 3.45 14.08
C TYR A 169 -0.92 3.49 14.74
N ASP A 170 0.09 4.06 14.07
CA ASP A 170 1.48 4.11 14.56
C ASP A 170 1.71 5.25 15.56
N GLN A 171 1.17 5.06 16.77
CA GLN A 171 1.36 5.99 17.88
C GLN A 171 2.82 6.10 18.34
N HIS A 172 3.68 5.12 18.01
CA HIS A 172 5.10 5.25 18.33
C HIS A 172 5.76 6.30 17.43
N ARG A 173 5.40 6.34 16.15
CA ARG A 173 5.96 7.30 15.20
C ARG A 173 5.32 8.69 15.32
N TYR A 174 4.01 8.74 15.57
CA TYR A 174 3.23 9.97 15.47
C TYR A 174 2.59 10.41 16.79
N GLY A 175 2.82 9.70 17.89
CA GLY A 175 2.19 10.00 19.18
C GLY A 175 0.67 9.92 19.08
N ASN A 176 -0.01 10.91 19.66
CA ASN A 176 -1.46 11.03 19.62
C ASN A 176 -1.96 11.89 18.43
N PHE A 177 -1.12 12.11 17.42
CA PHE A 177 -1.51 12.87 16.24
C PHE A 177 -2.44 12.05 15.35
N THR A 178 -3.65 12.54 15.13
CA THR A 178 -4.59 11.95 14.17
C THR A 178 -4.43 12.62 12.82
N PHE A 179 -4.10 11.85 11.80
CA PHE A 179 -4.03 12.39 10.44
C PHE A 179 -5.44 12.59 9.86
N PRO A 180 -5.66 13.65 9.06
CA PRO A 180 -6.97 13.92 8.46
C PRO A 180 -7.47 12.83 7.52
N ASP A 181 -6.54 12.10 6.89
CA ASP A 181 -6.82 11.02 5.94
C ASP A 181 -6.99 9.64 6.61
N CYS A 182 -7.10 9.60 7.94
CA CYS A 182 -7.32 8.36 8.69
C CYS A 182 -8.79 8.19 9.11
N ASP A 183 -9.39 7.07 8.71
CA ASP A 183 -10.64 6.57 9.28
C ASP A 183 -10.34 5.56 10.38
N TYR A 184 -10.86 5.77 11.59
CA TYR A 184 -10.56 4.89 12.71
C TYR A 184 -11.42 3.63 12.66
N VAL A 185 -10.79 2.50 12.33
CA VAL A 185 -11.45 1.20 12.29
C VAL A 185 -10.94 0.33 13.45
N SER A 186 -11.78 0.16 14.48
CA SER A 186 -11.40 -0.55 15.71
C SER A 186 -10.77 -1.94 15.48
N PRO A 187 -11.33 -2.83 14.62
CA PRO A 187 -10.69 -4.11 14.32
C PRO A 187 -9.29 -4.01 13.71
N GLU A 188 -9.05 -3.00 12.86
CA GLU A 188 -7.72 -2.77 12.26
C GLU A 188 -6.72 -2.30 13.33
N HIS A 189 -7.15 -1.39 14.20
CA HIS A 189 -6.35 -0.90 15.31
C HIS A 189 -5.97 -2.02 16.29
N THR A 190 -6.90 -2.90 16.66
CA THR A 190 -6.61 -4.01 17.59
C THR A 190 -5.58 -4.97 17.02
N ARG A 191 -5.60 -5.21 15.70
CA ARG A 191 -4.65 -6.10 15.01
C ARG A 191 -3.32 -5.41 14.69
N PHE A 192 -3.25 -4.09 14.86
CA PHE A 192 -2.04 -3.33 14.65
C PHE A 192 -0.92 -3.82 15.57
N GLY A 193 0.13 -4.37 14.98
CA GLY A 193 1.29 -4.90 15.69
C GLY A 193 1.31 -6.42 15.92
N GLU A 194 0.20 -7.15 15.68
CA GLU A 194 0.16 -8.62 15.76
C GLU A 194 1.20 -9.27 14.82
N TRP A 195 1.31 -8.71 13.61
CA TRP A 195 2.21 -9.18 12.57
C TRP A 195 3.69 -8.91 12.87
N GLY A 196 4.01 -8.12 13.91
CA GLY A 196 5.39 -7.75 14.26
C GLY A 196 6.12 -6.96 13.17
N ASN A 197 5.37 -6.43 12.21
CA ASN A 197 5.82 -5.44 11.23
C ASN A 197 5.50 -4.03 11.73
N ASN A 198 5.79 -3.80 13.03
CA ASN A 198 6.06 -2.48 13.58
C ASN A 198 7.54 -2.44 13.94
N ARG A 199 8.25 -1.34 13.60
CA ARG A 199 9.66 -1.15 13.99
C ARG A 199 9.80 -1.26 15.52
N PHE A 200 8.74 -0.83 16.21
CA PHE A 200 8.55 -0.92 17.65
C PHE A 200 7.19 -1.57 17.93
N PRO A 201 7.11 -2.89 18.16
CA PRO A 201 5.85 -3.54 18.48
C PRO A 201 5.30 -3.02 19.83
N PRO A 202 3.95 -2.92 20.00
CA PRO A 202 3.33 -2.55 21.27
C PRO A 202 3.82 -3.45 22.42
N LYS A 203 3.93 -2.90 23.64
CA LYS A 203 4.46 -3.62 24.82
C LYS A 203 3.70 -4.93 25.11
N GLU A 204 2.41 -5.01 24.78
CA GLU A 204 1.57 -6.19 24.97
C GLU A 204 1.95 -7.36 24.06
N VAL A 205 2.31 -7.10 22.80
CA VAL A 205 2.74 -8.13 21.83
C VAL A 205 4.10 -8.74 22.22
N ARG A 206 4.95 -8.00 22.95
CA ARG A 206 6.19 -8.55 23.53
C ARG A 206 5.93 -9.64 24.58
N ARG A 207 4.79 -9.62 25.27
CA ARG A 207 4.44 -10.63 26.28
C ARG A 207 3.83 -11.90 25.67
N SER A 208 3.04 -11.79 24.60
CA SER A 208 2.39 -12.96 23.97
C SER A 208 3.35 -13.88 23.21
N ARG A 209 4.45 -13.35 22.65
CA ARG A 209 5.45 -14.16 21.92
C ARG A 209 6.26 -15.12 22.80
N ARG A 210 6.13 -15.09 24.13
CA ARG A 210 6.85 -16.02 25.01
C ARG A 210 6.20 -17.39 25.18
N ARG A 211 4.98 -17.63 24.68
CA ARG A 211 4.34 -18.96 24.69
C ARG A 211 3.32 -19.13 23.57
N VAL A 212 3.76 -19.46 22.36
CA VAL A 212 2.94 -20.24 21.43
C VAL A 212 3.86 -21.25 20.74
N ARG A 213 3.90 -22.49 21.25
CA ARG A 213 4.40 -23.62 20.48
C ARG A 213 3.41 -23.83 19.33
N LYS A 214 3.90 -23.81 18.09
CA LYS A 214 3.11 -24.24 16.94
C LYS A 214 2.64 -25.70 17.16
N PRO A 215 1.39 -26.07 16.86
CA PRO A 215 1.00 -27.48 16.82
C PRO A 215 1.79 -28.18 15.71
N SER A 216 2.32 -29.35 16.01
CA SER A 216 2.96 -30.24 15.04
C SER A 216 1.94 -30.73 14.01
N PRO A 217 2.32 -30.95 12.74
CA PRO A 217 1.42 -31.51 11.75
C PRO A 217 1.09 -32.97 12.09
N ILE A 218 -0.20 -33.29 12.07
CA ILE A 218 -0.73 -34.66 12.23
C ILE A 218 -0.30 -35.45 10.99
N SER A 219 0.48 -36.51 11.20
CA SER A 219 0.79 -37.52 10.19
C SER A 219 -0.44 -38.37 9.92
N VAL A 220 -1.03 -38.26 8.73
CA VAL A 220 -2.03 -39.21 8.24
C VAL A 220 -1.27 -40.47 7.81
N GLN A 221 -1.39 -41.54 8.60
CA GLN A 221 -0.99 -42.87 8.16
C GLN A 221 -2.07 -43.41 7.21
N SER A 222 -1.67 -43.69 5.98
CA SER A 222 -2.39 -44.58 5.07
C SER A 222 -2.19 -46.02 5.55
N SER A 223 -3.25 -46.63 6.05
CA SER A 223 -3.36 -48.09 6.18
C SER A 223 -3.79 -48.69 4.86
N GLU A 224 -3.24 -49.87 4.60
CA GLU A 224 -3.32 -50.75 3.41
C GLU A 224 -4.71 -50.93 2.78
#